data_AF-A0A350LSY0-F1
#
_entry.id   AF-A0A350LSY0-F1
#
_cell.length_a   1.000
_cell.length_b   1.000
_cell.length_c   1.000
_cell.angle_alpha   90.00
_cell.angle_beta   90.00
_cell.angle_gamma   90.00
#
_symmetry.space_group_name_H-M   'P 1'
#
loop_
_entity.id
_entity.type
_entity.pdbx_description
1 polymer ?
#
loop_
_entity_poly.entity_id
_entity_poly.type
_entity_poly.pdbx_seq_one_letter_code
_entity_poly.pdbx_strand_id
1 'polypeptide(L)'
;MGNTPFITVHAGRALTEIEFCAWVAQATPGDRLEYHRGFLVLDIMPLFSRLADREREELARLGSRAFWAAEQGLVHLVQERVGPDRFAYIAVARPKPKAAAASLSALLLEEQAA
;
A
#
# COMPACT_ATOMS: atom_id res chain seq x y z
N MET A 1 -0.84 -20.36 -18.92
CA MET A 1 -0.60 -19.24 -17.99
C MET A 1 -1.96 -18.60 -17.73
N GLY A 2 -2.60 -18.92 -16.61
CA GLY A 2 -3.87 -18.30 -16.26
C GLY A 2 -3.60 -16.85 -15.87
N ASN A 3 -4.19 -15.89 -16.60
CA ASN A 3 -4.24 -14.50 -16.18
C ASN A 3 -5.10 -14.47 -14.92
N THR A 4 -4.50 -14.55 -13.74
CA THR A 4 -5.20 -14.17 -12.51
C THR A 4 -5.63 -12.72 -12.74
N PRO A 5 -6.93 -12.40 -12.75
CA PRO A 5 -7.34 -11.01 -12.88
C PRO A 5 -6.65 -10.24 -11.77
N PHE A 6 -6.01 -9.13 -12.13
CA PHE A 6 -5.39 -8.24 -11.16
C PHE A 6 -6.49 -7.66 -10.29
N ILE A 7 -6.81 -8.28 -9.15
CA ILE A 7 -7.83 -7.77 -8.23
C ILE A 7 -7.18 -6.61 -7.47
N THR A 8 -7.54 -5.39 -7.85
CA THR A 8 -7.27 -4.22 -7.03
C THR A 8 -8.24 -4.21 -5.87
N VAL A 9 -7.72 -4.51 -4.67
CA VAL A 9 -8.49 -4.35 -3.44
C VAL A 9 -8.52 -2.87 -3.11
N HIS A 10 -9.72 -2.35 -2.84
CA HIS A 10 -9.95 -1.01 -2.34
C HIS A 10 -10.69 -1.13 -1.02
N ALA A 11 -10.21 -0.43 0.01
CA ALA A 11 -10.96 -0.35 1.25
C ALA A 11 -12.20 0.53 1.04
N GLY A 12 -13.35 0.14 1.59
CA GLY A 12 -14.57 0.97 1.60
C GLY A 12 -14.46 2.24 2.47
N ARG A 13 -13.31 2.41 3.14
CA ARG A 13 -12.94 3.57 3.96
C ARG A 13 -11.48 3.94 3.68
N ALA A 14 -11.05 5.09 4.20
CA ALA A 14 -9.65 5.47 4.18
C ALA A 14 -8.78 4.36 4.80
N LEU A 15 -7.72 4.01 4.06
CA LEU A 15 -6.69 3.08 4.51
C LEU A 15 -5.74 3.83 5.45
N THR A 16 -5.33 3.19 6.54
CA THR A 16 -4.29 3.75 7.42
C THR A 16 -2.90 3.32 6.96
N GLU A 17 -1.87 4.05 7.39
CA GLU A 17 -0.47 3.71 7.14
C GLU A 17 -0.08 2.33 7.71
N ILE A 18 -0.62 1.96 8.88
CA ILE A 18 -0.41 0.64 9.50
C ILE A 18 -1.00 -0.47 8.64
N GLU A 19 -2.22 -0.29 8.11
CA GLU A 19 -2.86 -1.29 7.24
C GLU A 19 -2.13 -1.46 5.92
N PHE A 20 -1.60 -0.37 5.37
CA PHE A 20 -0.73 -0.43 4.20
C PHE A 20 0.53 -1.26 4.49
N CYS A 21 1.21 -1.01 5.61
CA CYS A 21 2.38 -1.78 6.02
C CYS A 21 2.05 -3.27 6.24
N ALA A 22 0.92 -3.57 6.88
CA ALA A 22 0.45 -4.94 7.08
C ALA A 22 0.16 -5.64 5.74
N TRP A 23 -0.43 -4.93 4.77
CA TRP A 23 -0.62 -5.44 3.42
C TRP A 23 0.72 -5.68 2.72
N VAL A 24 1.67 -4.74 2.75
CA VAL A 24 3.01 -4.94 2.17
C VAL A 24 3.69 -6.18 2.77
N ALA A 25 3.58 -6.40 4.07
CA ALA A 25 4.17 -7.55 4.77
C ALA A 25 3.58 -8.89 4.31
N GLN A 26 2.30 -8.94 3.93
CA GLN A 26 1.58 -10.19 3.64
C GLN A 26 1.30 -10.42 2.15
N ALA A 27 1.30 -9.37 1.33
CA ALA A 27 0.95 -9.44 -0.08
C ALA A 27 1.86 -10.40 -0.88
N THR A 28 1.24 -11.08 -1.84
CA THR A 28 1.89 -11.91 -2.85
C THR A 28 2.35 -11.03 -4.02
N PRO A 29 3.47 -11.35 -4.69
CA PRO A 29 3.92 -10.55 -5.83
C PRO A 29 2.84 -10.42 -6.91
N GLY A 30 2.55 -9.19 -7.33
CA GLY A 30 1.49 -8.85 -8.28
C GLY A 30 0.15 -8.45 -7.64
N ASP A 31 -0.05 -8.68 -6.33
CA ASP A 31 -1.21 -8.16 -5.61
C ASP A 31 -1.28 -6.63 -5.74
N ARG A 32 -2.50 -6.10 -5.86
CA ARG A 32 -2.74 -4.66 -6.02
C ARG A 32 -3.60 -4.12 -4.89
N LEU A 33 -3.16 -3.02 -4.31
CA LEU A 33 -3.90 -2.27 -3.30
C LEU A 33 -4.08 -0.83 -3.77
N GLU A 34 -5.33 -0.41 -3.94
CA GLU A 34 -5.64 1.01 -4.06
C GLU A 34 -5.63 1.63 -2.66
N TYR A 35 -4.63 2.47 -2.41
CA TYR A 35 -4.45 3.10 -1.10
C TYR A 35 -5.04 4.51 -1.02
N HIS A 36 -5.35 5.13 -2.17
CA HIS A 36 -6.02 6.42 -2.24
C HIS A 36 -6.78 6.60 -3.56
N ARG A 37 -7.89 7.34 -3.52
CA ARG A 37 -8.64 7.79 -4.70
C ARG A 37 -8.91 9.28 -4.61
N GLY A 38 -8.46 10.04 -5.59
CA GLY A 38 -8.54 11.50 -5.60
C GLY A 38 -7.33 12.11 -6.27
N PHE A 39 -6.89 13.27 -5.79
CA PHE A 39 -5.63 13.90 -6.18
C PHE A 39 -4.72 13.94 -4.97
N LEU A 40 -3.85 12.93 -4.80
CA LEU A 40 -3.06 12.76 -3.58
C LEU A 40 -2.33 14.05 -3.16
N VAL A 41 -1.69 14.75 -4.10
CA VAL A 41 -0.97 16.01 -3.83
C VAL A 41 -1.89 17.11 -3.32
N LEU A 42 -3.10 17.25 -3.88
CA LEU A 42 -4.06 18.26 -3.43
C LEU A 42 -4.70 17.85 -2.10
N ASP A 43 -5.00 16.56 -1.95
CA ASP A 43 -5.68 16.01 -0.79
C ASP A 43 -4.80 16.05 0.47
N ILE A 44 -3.47 16.06 0.34
CA ILE A 44 -2.53 16.21 1.48
C ILE A 44 -2.12 17.67 1.75
N MET A 45 -2.46 18.61 0.86
CA MET A 45 -1.98 20.00 0.93
C MET A 45 -2.93 20.87 1.77
N PRO A 46 -2.47 21.49 2.89
CA PRO A 46 -3.35 22.23 3.81
C PRO A 46 -4.20 23.32 3.16
N LEU A 47 -3.67 24.00 2.13
CA LEU A 47 -4.35 25.10 1.45
C LEU A 47 -5.52 24.65 0.56
N PHE A 48 -5.51 23.40 0.08
CA PHE A 48 -6.45 22.92 -0.94
C PHE A 48 -7.26 21.70 -0.51
N SER A 49 -6.81 20.99 0.52
CA SER A 49 -7.46 19.77 0.98
C SER A 49 -8.87 20.04 1.50
N ARG A 50 -9.80 19.15 1.14
CA ARG A 50 -11.14 19.11 1.70
C ARG A 50 -11.24 18.19 2.92
N LEU A 51 -10.16 17.49 3.26
CA LEU A 51 -10.08 16.59 4.41
C LEU A 51 -9.89 17.39 5.69
N ALA A 52 -10.36 16.85 6.82
CA ALA A 52 -10.02 17.41 8.12
C ALA A 52 -8.50 17.28 8.37
N ASP A 53 -7.94 18.15 9.22
CA ASP A 53 -6.49 18.19 9.48
C ASP A 53 -5.91 16.81 9.81
N ARG A 54 -6.60 16.06 10.69
CA ARG A 54 -6.20 14.71 11.08
C ARG A 54 -6.17 13.74 9.90
N GLU A 55 -7.22 13.72 9.09
CA GLU A 55 -7.34 12.81 7.94
C GLU A 55 -6.30 13.13 6.87
N ARG A 56 -6.06 14.43 6.63
CA ARG A 56 -5.00 14.91 5.74
C ARG A 56 -3.62 14.45 6.20
N GLU A 57 -3.32 14.56 7.49
CA GLU A 57 -2.05 14.10 8.06
C GLU A 57 -1.89 12.58 7.99
N GLU A 58 -2.98 11.82 8.23
CA GLU A 58 -2.99 10.37 8.07
C GLU A 58 -2.72 9.97 6.60
N LEU A 59 -3.34 10.65 5.64
CA LEU A 59 -3.09 10.44 4.21
C LEU A 59 -1.67 10.83 3.80
N ALA A 60 -1.12 11.91 4.36
CA ALA A 60 0.25 12.32 4.09
C ALA A 60 1.27 11.27 4.59
N ARG A 61 1.04 10.70 5.79
CA ARG A 61 1.85 9.59 6.33
C ARG A 61 1.75 8.35 5.45
N LEU A 62 0.54 7.98 5.04
CA LEU A 62 0.31 6.85 4.13
C LEU A 62 1.03 7.05 2.79
N GLY A 63 0.87 8.21 2.15
CA GLY A 63 1.52 8.54 0.88
C GLY A 63 3.05 8.49 0.97
N SER A 64 3.61 9.04 2.06
CA SER A 64 5.04 8.98 2.35
C SER A 64 5.53 7.53 2.55
N ARG A 65 4.72 6.68 3.19
CA ARG A 65 5.04 5.26 3.40
C ARG A 65 4.96 4.45 2.11
N ALA A 66 3.98 4.72 1.27
CA ALA A 66 3.88 4.10 -0.05
C ALA A 66 5.09 4.45 -0.92
N PHE A 67 5.52 5.73 -0.91
CA PHE A 67 6.72 6.18 -1.62
C PHE A 67 7.98 5.48 -1.09
N TRP A 68 8.19 5.48 0.23
CA TRP A 68 9.32 4.78 0.85
C TRP A 68 9.34 3.29 0.49
N ALA A 69 8.20 2.60 0.54
CA ALA A 69 8.12 1.18 0.17
C ALA A 69 8.51 0.93 -1.29
N ALA A 70 8.20 1.87 -2.19
CA ALA A 70 8.63 1.79 -3.58
C ALA A 70 10.14 2.02 -3.74
N GLU A 71 10.73 2.96 -2.99
CA GLU A 71 12.18 3.17 -2.94
C GLU A 71 12.92 1.93 -2.41
N GLN A 72 12.32 1.20 -1.46
CA GLN A 72 12.84 -0.08 -0.98
C GLN A 72 12.58 -1.25 -1.93
N GLY A 73 11.92 -1.02 -3.06
CA GLY A 73 11.59 -2.06 -4.05
C GLY A 73 10.53 -3.06 -3.58
N LEU A 74 9.80 -2.77 -2.50
CA LEU A 74 8.75 -3.63 -1.93
C LEU A 74 7.44 -3.54 -2.73
N VAL A 75 7.19 -2.38 -3.35
CA VAL A 75 6.03 -2.15 -4.22
C VAL A 75 6.44 -1.39 -5.49
N HIS A 76 5.58 -1.44 -6.50
CA HIS A 76 5.59 -0.52 -7.63
C HIS A 76 4.35 0.37 -7.54
N LEU A 77 4.51 1.69 -7.65
CA LEU A 77 3.39 2.62 -7.58
C LEU A 77 2.85 2.92 -8.98
N VAL A 78 1.53 2.82 -9.11
CA VAL A 78 0.78 3.12 -10.33
C VAL A 78 -0.26 4.17 -10.01
N GLN A 79 -0.39 5.14 -10.92
CA GLN A 79 -1.53 6.06 -10.92
C GLN A 79 -2.40 5.72 -12.12
N GLU A 80 -3.68 5.43 -11.87
CA GLU A 80 -4.66 5.09 -12.90
C GLU A 80 -5.74 6.16 -12.95
N ARG A 81 -6.00 6.74 -14.13
CA ARG A 81 -7.11 7.69 -14.30
C ARG A 81 -8.41 6.92 -14.49
N VAL A 82 -9.29 6.96 -13.49
CA VAL A 82 -10.60 6.26 -13.48
C VAL A 82 -11.77 7.17 -13.87
N GLY A 83 -11.52 8.46 -14.07
CA GLY A 83 -12.49 9.41 -14.61
C GLY A 83 -11.94 10.84 -14.69
N PRO A 84 -12.76 11.81 -15.09
CA PRO A 84 -12.45 13.23 -14.87
C PRO A 84 -12.18 13.45 -13.40
N ASP A 85 -11.03 14.07 -13.09
CA ASP A 85 -10.66 14.46 -11.73
C ASP A 85 -10.64 13.33 -10.70
N ARG A 86 -10.49 12.08 -11.17
CA ARG A 86 -10.47 10.88 -10.35
C ARG A 86 -9.33 9.98 -10.75
N PHE A 87 -8.35 9.87 -9.85
CA PHE A 87 -7.18 9.01 -10.01
C PHE A 87 -7.13 8.01 -8.87
N ALA A 88 -6.92 6.74 -9.21
CA ALA A 88 -6.62 5.68 -8.26
C ALA A 88 -5.10 5.61 -8.09
N TYR A 89 -4.65 5.63 -6.84
CA TYR A 89 -3.26 5.42 -6.48
C TYR A 89 -3.10 4.00 -5.97
N ILE A 90 -2.33 3.21 -6.70
CA ILE A 90 -2.26 1.75 -6.55
C ILE A 90 -0.82 1.35 -6.23
N ALA A 91 -0.64 0.57 -5.17
CA ALA A 91 0.60 -0.14 -4.90
C ALA A 91 0.49 -1.57 -5.45
N VAL A 92 1.50 -2.00 -6.21
CA VAL A 92 1.62 -3.36 -6.74
C VAL A 92 2.75 -4.06 -6.01
N ALA A 93 2.46 -5.16 -5.30
CA ALA A 93 3.45 -5.85 -4.50
C ALA A 93 4.56 -6.47 -5.36
N ARG A 94 5.81 -6.34 -4.91
CA ARG A 94 7.00 -6.89 -5.58
C ARG A 94 7.46 -8.17 -4.88
N PRO A 95 8.25 -9.04 -5.55
CA PRO A 95 8.94 -10.14 -4.89
C PRO A 95 9.77 -9.66 -3.70
N LYS A 96 9.50 -10.20 -2.52
CA LYS A 96 10.27 -9.91 -1.31
C LYS A 96 11.64 -10.60 -1.38
N PRO A 97 12.71 -9.97 -0.86
CA PRO A 97 14.01 -10.63 -0.76
C PRO A 97 13.87 -11.96 0.01
N LYS A 98 14.50 -13.03 -0.48
CA LYS A 98 14.43 -14.37 0.16
C LYS A 98 14.84 -14.35 1.64
N ALA A 99 15.72 -13.44 2.04
CA ALA A 99 16.16 -13.27 3.43
C ALA A 99 15.07 -12.72 4.37
N ALA A 100 14.06 -12.01 3.84
CA ALA A 100 12.94 -11.48 4.62
C ALA A 100 11.77 -12.49 4.74
N ALA A 101 11.90 -13.68 4.15
CA ALA A 101 10.83 -14.67 4.05
C ALA A 101 10.85 -15.71 5.19
N ALA A 102 11.42 -15.37 6.36
CA ALA A 102 11.20 -16.19 7.55
C ALA A 102 9.71 -16.07 7.92
N SER A 103 8.97 -17.17 7.77
CA SER A 103 7.57 -17.21 8.19
C SER A 103 7.49 -17.16 9.72
N LEU A 104 6.46 -16.51 10.27
CA LEU A 104 6.22 -16.51 11.72
C LEU A 104 6.15 -17.94 12.28
N SER A 105 5.60 -18.88 11.51
CA SER A 105 5.60 -20.30 11.85
C SER A 105 7.00 -20.90 11.94
N ALA A 106 7.93 -20.50 11.07
CA ALA A 106 9.32 -20.96 11.14
C ALA A 106 10.04 -20.43 12.39
N LEU A 107 9.83 -19.16 12.73
CA LEU A 107 10.41 -18.55 13.94
C LEU A 107 9.89 -19.21 15.23
N LEU A 108 8.58 -19.51 15.30
CA LEU A 108 7.98 -20.20 16.45
C LEU A 108 8.48 -21.64 16.60
N LEU A 109 8.78 -22.33 15.50
CA LEU A 109 9.36 -23.68 15.54
C LEU A 109 10.82 -23.66 16.03
N GLU A 110 11.59 -22.65 15.66
CA GLU A 110 12.97 -22.46 16.15
C GLU A 110 13.01 -22.16 17.66
N GLU A 111 12.08 -21.33 18.16
CA GLU A 111 11.98 -21.02 19.60
C GLU A 111 11.66 -22.25 20.45
N GLN A 112 10.80 -23.15 19.98
CA GLN A 112 10.49 -24.39 20.70
C GLN A 112 11.61 -25.43 20.69
N ALA A 113 12.61 -25.26 19.82
CA ALA A 113 13.76 -26.17 19.71
C ALA A 113 15.00 -25.70 20.51
N ALA A 114 14.93 -24.51 21.13
CA ALA A 114 15.98 -23.91 21.95
C ALA A 114 15.73 -24.11 23.45
#